data_AF-A0A2C9UU92-F1
#
_entry.id   AF-A0A2C9UU92-F1
#
_cell.length_a   1.000
_cell.length_b   1.000
_cell.length_c   1.000
_cell.angle_alpha   90.00
_cell.angle_beta   90.00
_cell.angle_gamma   90.00
#
_symmetry.space_group_name_H-M   'P 1'
#
loop_
_entity.id
_entity.type
_entity.pdbx_description
1 polymer ?
#
loop_
_entity_poly.entity_id
_entity_poly.type
_entity_poly.pdbx_seq_one_letter_code
_entity_poly.pdbx_strand_id
1 'polypeptide(L)'
;MLTNQYFQTTNLQSEELEVEDRESVVVDNDDDLDADAENGEAHSGDNNESFADFTRNGMFKIGEGSREHDLIKKTLLEGMGRHANFTRIVAIHKNSVSGSAGKARWLAFRIFSQAVAERRGGNSNLRFAWYGASRAEICQVISHGFSHSGETANAQSHGIGISLSPAKFSIDSVESSAADENGLTHILLCRVILGKMEMIPAGSRQFQPSSTEFDSGVDNIVEPRRFTVWNAFMNSHIFPNYIISIQAPSVADMKTNQVRPLRPTSPWMSFPVLLSILSKFLDSS
;
A
#
# COMPACT_ATOMS: atom_id res chain seq x y z
N MET A 1 9.99 23.04 -18.13
CA MET A 1 10.71 22.58 -16.92
C MET A 1 9.79 21.69 -16.11
N LEU A 2 9.80 20.38 -16.38
CA LEU A 2 8.97 19.36 -15.70
C LEU A 2 9.81 18.09 -15.59
N THR A 3 10.73 18.04 -14.62
CA THR A 3 11.65 16.89 -14.51
C THR A 3 12.16 16.61 -13.08
N ASN A 4 11.41 16.97 -12.03
CA ASN A 4 11.88 16.78 -10.64
C ASN A 4 11.03 15.88 -9.73
N GLN A 5 9.87 15.39 -10.16
CA GLN A 5 9.05 14.47 -9.35
C GLN A 5 9.25 12.98 -9.69
N TYR A 6 9.77 12.64 -10.87
CA TYR A 6 10.05 11.25 -11.24
C TYR A 6 11.30 10.67 -10.56
N PHE A 7 12.28 11.52 -10.23
CA PHE A 7 13.57 11.08 -9.66
C PHE A 7 13.53 10.79 -8.16
N GLN A 8 12.55 11.28 -7.40
CA GLN A 8 12.48 11.04 -5.95
C GLN A 8 11.78 9.71 -5.60
N THR A 9 10.77 9.30 -6.37
CA THR A 9 10.07 8.01 -6.14
C THR A 9 10.96 6.81 -6.49
N THR A 10 11.87 6.96 -7.45
CA THR A 10 12.90 5.95 -7.76
C THR A 10 13.90 5.76 -6.62
N ASN A 11 14.13 6.78 -5.78
CA ASN A 11 15.14 6.69 -4.72
C ASN A 11 14.71 5.78 -3.56
N LEU A 12 13.41 5.76 -3.23
CA LEU A 12 12.80 4.76 -2.33
C LEU A 12 13.03 3.32 -2.80
N GLN A 13 12.85 3.10 -4.11
CA GLN A 13 12.93 1.79 -4.71
C GLN A 13 14.38 1.31 -4.78
N SER A 14 15.33 2.18 -5.11
CA SER A 14 16.73 1.78 -5.28
C SER A 14 17.51 1.71 -3.96
N GLU A 15 17.37 2.70 -3.06
CA GLU A 15 18.23 2.79 -1.87
C GLU A 15 17.91 1.73 -0.81
N GLU A 16 16.65 1.36 -0.61
CA GLU A 16 16.26 0.37 0.41
C GLU A 16 16.42 -1.08 -0.09
N LEU A 17 16.24 -1.30 -1.40
CA LEU A 17 16.51 -2.60 -2.03
C LEU A 17 18.01 -2.91 -2.06
N GLU A 18 18.89 -1.92 -2.29
CA GLU A 18 20.34 -2.15 -2.32
C GLU A 18 20.96 -2.37 -0.93
N VAL A 19 20.41 -1.76 0.12
CA VAL A 19 20.96 -1.86 1.48
C VAL A 19 20.61 -3.21 2.13
N GLU A 20 19.37 -3.69 2.03
CA GLU A 20 18.98 -4.98 2.65
C GLU A 20 19.46 -6.22 1.87
N ASP A 21 19.65 -6.13 0.55
CA ASP A 21 20.14 -7.27 -0.27
C ASP A 21 21.65 -7.50 -0.08
N ARG A 22 22.39 -6.49 0.41
CA ARG A 22 23.80 -6.59 0.80
C ARG A 22 24.03 -7.14 2.22
N GLU A 23 23.07 -6.99 3.13
CA GLU A 23 23.20 -7.43 4.53
C GLU A 23 22.70 -8.85 4.83
N SER A 24 22.18 -9.60 3.84
CA SER A 24 21.58 -10.91 4.09
C SER A 24 22.05 -12.03 3.15
N VAL A 25 23.36 -12.29 3.17
CA VAL A 25 23.93 -13.61 2.82
C VAL A 25 24.97 -13.98 3.88
N VAL A 26 24.50 -14.40 5.05
CA VAL A 26 25.19 -15.41 5.85
C VAL A 26 24.17 -16.50 6.08
N VAL A 27 24.33 -17.60 5.35
CA VAL A 27 23.72 -18.87 5.74
C VAL A 27 24.60 -19.39 6.87
N ASP A 28 24.31 -18.96 8.09
CA ASP A 28 24.85 -19.62 9.27
C ASP A 28 24.20 -21.02 9.30
N ASN A 29 24.96 -22.00 8.80
CA ASN A 29 24.86 -23.34 9.33
C ASN A 29 25.54 -23.27 10.69
N ASP A 30 24.79 -23.30 11.79
CA ASP A 30 25.28 -23.86 13.03
C ASP A 30 24.14 -24.26 13.96
N ASP A 31 24.45 -25.33 14.69
CA ASP A 31 23.63 -26.22 15.49
C ASP A 31 22.86 -25.55 16.64
N ASP A 32 21.78 -26.23 17.05
CA ASP A 32 21.01 -25.99 18.25
C ASP A 32 21.89 -25.73 19.49
N LEU A 33 21.76 -24.54 20.08
CA LEU A 33 21.99 -24.33 21.51
C LEU A 33 20.97 -23.33 22.08
N ASP A 34 19.98 -23.89 22.76
CA ASP A 34 19.12 -23.19 23.72
C ASP A 34 19.99 -22.48 24.77
N ALA A 35 19.80 -21.17 24.93
CA ALA A 35 20.27 -20.44 26.09
C ALA A 35 19.21 -19.40 26.49
N ASP A 36 18.47 -19.74 27.54
CA ASP A 36 17.63 -18.82 28.31
C ASP A 36 18.44 -17.58 28.73
N ALA A 37 17.89 -16.40 28.47
CA ALA A 37 18.35 -15.16 29.08
C ALA A 37 17.16 -14.36 29.60
N GLU A 38 16.93 -14.50 30.92
CA GLU A 38 16.02 -13.67 31.70
C GLU A 38 16.47 -12.20 31.76
N ASN A 39 15.47 -11.32 31.63
CA ASN A 39 15.25 -10.03 32.28
C ASN A 39 16.29 -8.89 32.22
N GLY A 40 15.83 -7.78 31.65
CA GLY A 40 16.26 -6.42 31.98
C GLY A 40 15.08 -5.46 31.87
N GLU A 41 14.57 -4.97 33.00
CA GLU A 41 13.44 -4.04 33.10
C GLU A 41 13.82 -2.56 32.81
N ALA A 42 12.88 -1.91 32.11
CA ALA A 42 12.35 -0.54 32.26
C ALA A 42 13.22 0.72 32.02
N HIS A 43 12.83 1.46 30.97
CA HIS A 43 12.41 2.90 30.94
C HIS A 43 11.97 3.17 29.48
N SER A 44 10.87 3.82 29.09
CA SER A 44 9.99 4.85 29.66
C SER A 44 8.57 4.68 29.08
N GLY A 45 7.55 5.24 29.76
CA GLY A 45 6.13 5.02 29.48
C GLY A 45 5.65 5.50 28.11
N ASP A 46 5.61 4.57 27.16
CA ASP A 46 4.79 4.67 25.96
C ASP A 46 3.62 3.68 26.11
N ASN A 47 2.41 4.06 25.72
CA ASN A 47 1.19 3.26 25.87
C ASN A 47 1.23 2.01 24.94
N ASN A 48 2.12 1.06 25.24
CA ASN A 48 2.49 -0.05 24.37
C ASN A 48 1.42 -1.17 24.31
N GLU A 49 0.41 -1.12 25.19
CA GLU A 49 -0.69 -2.07 25.14
C GLU A 49 -1.50 -1.97 23.84
N SER A 50 -1.61 -0.76 23.28
CA SER A 50 -2.45 -0.50 22.09
C SER A 50 -1.94 -1.20 20.83
N PHE A 51 -0.68 -1.63 20.76
CA PHE A 51 -0.08 -2.31 19.59
C PHE A 51 0.56 -3.67 19.94
N ALA A 52 0.20 -4.24 21.10
CA ALA A 52 0.80 -5.48 21.59
C ALA A 52 0.60 -6.68 20.63
N ASP A 53 -0.48 -6.68 19.86
CA ASP A 53 -0.75 -7.65 18.80
C ASP A 53 0.24 -7.56 17.64
N PHE A 54 0.67 -6.37 17.24
CA PHE A 54 1.72 -6.22 16.22
C PHE A 54 3.05 -6.77 16.73
N THR A 55 3.43 -6.42 17.97
CA THR A 55 4.68 -6.89 18.58
C THR A 55 4.72 -8.41 18.74
N ARG A 56 3.62 -9.01 19.21
CA ARG A 56 3.48 -10.47 19.31
C ARG A 56 3.64 -11.18 17.96
N ASN A 57 3.32 -10.49 16.86
CA ASN A 57 3.43 -11.01 15.50
C ASN A 57 4.73 -10.61 14.80
N GLY A 58 5.78 -10.29 15.56
CA GLY A 58 7.12 -10.03 15.03
C GLY A 58 7.28 -8.66 14.38
N MET A 59 6.44 -7.69 14.73
CA MET A 59 6.61 -6.30 14.32
C MET A 59 7.29 -5.50 15.44
N PHE A 60 8.08 -4.49 15.11
CA PHE A 60 8.64 -3.57 16.11
C PHE A 60 8.45 -2.13 15.69
N LYS A 61 8.13 -1.26 16.64
CA LYS A 61 7.94 0.17 16.37
C LYS A 61 9.29 0.80 16.01
N ILE A 62 9.35 1.48 14.86
CA ILE A 62 10.54 2.23 14.48
C ILE A 62 10.50 3.62 15.12
N GLY A 63 11.67 4.15 15.49
CA GLY A 63 11.78 5.45 16.15
C GLY A 63 11.41 6.62 15.24
N GLU A 64 10.60 7.54 15.76
CA GLU A 64 10.29 8.80 15.08
C GLU A 64 11.58 9.59 14.80
N GLY A 65 11.68 10.20 13.61
CA GLY A 65 12.87 10.95 13.17
C GLY A 65 14.02 10.08 12.64
N SER A 66 13.86 8.76 12.61
CA SER A 66 14.78 7.90 11.84
C SER A 66 14.57 8.12 10.33
N ARG A 67 15.63 7.92 9.53
CA ARG A 67 15.57 8.09 8.06
C ARG A 67 14.45 7.24 7.45
N GLU A 68 14.33 5.99 7.89
CA GLU A 68 13.31 5.04 7.44
C GLU A 68 11.90 5.52 7.81
N HIS A 69 11.69 5.94 9.05
CA HIS A 69 10.42 6.50 9.50
C HIS A 69 10.00 7.71 8.66
N ASP A 70 10.90 8.67 8.48
CA ASP A 70 10.61 9.92 7.76
C ASP A 70 10.33 9.67 6.27
N LEU A 71 11.00 8.68 5.69
CA LEU A 71 10.82 8.27 4.31
C LEU A 71 9.45 7.63 4.09
N ILE A 72 9.03 6.70 4.95
CA ILE A 72 7.69 6.07 4.89
C ILE A 72 6.61 7.12 5.15
N LYS A 73 6.81 7.98 6.15
CA LYS A 73 5.92 9.10 6.46
C LYS A 73 5.73 10.03 5.26
N LYS A 74 6.82 10.45 4.63
CA LYS A 74 6.78 11.28 3.43
C LYS A 74 6.00 10.59 2.31
N THR A 75 6.31 9.33 2.02
CA THR A 75 5.66 8.55 0.96
C THR A 75 4.16 8.41 1.18
N LEU A 76 3.75 8.10 2.42
CA LEU A 76 2.35 8.03 2.80
C LEU A 76 1.66 9.37 2.54
N LEU A 77 2.19 10.47 3.08
CA LEU A 77 1.57 11.79 3.00
C LEU A 77 1.51 12.32 1.56
N GLU A 78 2.53 12.07 0.74
CA GLU A 78 2.50 12.42 -0.69
C GLU A 78 1.34 11.72 -1.41
N GLY A 79 1.13 10.41 -1.15
CA GLY A 79 0.02 9.67 -1.73
C GLY A 79 -1.36 10.02 -1.17
N MET A 80 -1.42 10.70 -0.02
CA MET A 80 -2.65 11.23 0.56
C MET A 80 -3.08 12.56 -0.10
N GLY A 81 -2.17 13.22 -0.82
CA GLY A 81 -2.40 14.50 -1.46
C GLY A 81 -2.95 15.55 -0.50
N ARG A 82 -4.09 16.17 -0.85
CA ARG A 82 -4.74 17.21 -0.03
C ARG A 82 -5.15 16.74 1.38
N HIS A 83 -5.31 15.43 1.60
CA HIS A 83 -5.71 14.89 2.90
C HIS A 83 -4.52 14.70 3.86
N ALA A 84 -3.29 14.89 3.38
CA ALA A 84 -2.07 14.82 4.20
C ALA A 84 -2.13 15.76 5.41
N ASN A 85 -2.65 16.98 5.22
CA ASN A 85 -2.74 18.00 6.27
C ASN A 85 -3.64 17.62 7.45
N PHE A 86 -4.54 16.65 7.24
CA PHE A 86 -5.47 16.17 8.25
C PHE A 86 -5.09 14.79 8.78
N THR A 87 -4.00 14.21 8.29
CA THR A 87 -3.57 12.85 8.64
C THR A 87 -2.43 12.92 9.64
N ARG A 88 -2.64 12.32 10.82
CA ARG A 88 -1.58 12.15 11.82
C ARG A 88 -1.09 10.70 11.79
N ILE A 89 0.20 10.51 11.55
CA ILE A 89 0.82 9.19 11.73
C ILE A 89 1.05 8.99 13.22
N VAL A 90 0.57 7.87 13.74
CA VAL A 90 0.63 7.52 15.17
C VAL A 90 1.77 6.57 15.47
N ALA A 91 1.99 5.59 14.59
CA ALA A 91 3.09 4.65 14.71
C ALA A 91 3.41 4.02 13.36
N ILE A 92 4.68 3.67 13.17
CA ILE A 92 5.16 2.81 12.09
C ILE A 92 5.83 1.61 12.73
N HIS A 93 5.40 0.41 12.35
CA HIS A 93 6.02 -0.83 12.81
C HIS A 93 6.67 -1.54 11.62
N LYS A 94 7.92 -1.98 11.77
CA LYS A 94 8.67 -2.75 10.78
C LYS A 94 8.58 -4.24 11.09
N ASN A 95 8.48 -5.06 10.06
CA ASN A 95 8.57 -6.50 10.18
C ASN A 95 10.02 -6.89 10.53
N SER A 96 10.21 -7.50 11.70
CA SER A 96 11.54 -7.93 12.17
C SER A 96 12.10 -9.14 11.42
N VAL A 97 11.28 -9.83 10.62
CA VAL A 97 11.64 -11.11 10.00
C VAL A 97 12.12 -12.12 11.06
N SER A 98 11.60 -12.01 12.28
CA SER A 98 11.99 -12.86 13.40
C SER A 98 11.29 -14.22 13.38
N GLY A 99 11.88 -15.17 14.10
CA GLY A 99 11.39 -16.55 14.17
C GLY A 99 11.59 -17.34 12.87
N SER A 100 11.45 -18.65 12.96
CA SER A 100 11.62 -19.56 11.82
C SER A 100 10.62 -19.28 10.70
N ALA A 101 9.35 -19.04 11.03
CA ALA A 101 8.30 -18.75 10.06
C ALA A 101 8.50 -17.39 9.37
N GLY A 102 8.95 -16.35 10.09
CA GLY A 102 9.26 -15.04 9.50
C GLY A 102 10.41 -15.13 8.50
N LYS A 103 11.52 -15.75 8.92
CA LYS A 103 12.69 -16.03 8.05
C LYS A 103 12.32 -16.85 6.82
N ALA A 104 11.52 -17.90 6.97
CA ALA A 104 11.08 -18.74 5.87
C ALA A 104 10.21 -17.97 4.86
N ARG A 105 9.28 -17.13 5.32
CA ARG A 105 8.46 -16.27 4.43
C ARG A 105 9.30 -15.27 3.65
N TRP A 106 10.27 -14.63 4.33
CA TRP A 106 11.18 -13.70 3.66
C TRP A 106 12.06 -14.39 2.63
N LEU A 107 12.64 -15.56 2.98
CA LEU A 107 13.45 -16.35 2.05
C LEU A 107 12.63 -16.79 0.85
N ALA A 108 11.41 -17.30 1.05
CA ALA A 108 10.51 -17.67 -0.03
C ALA A 108 10.25 -16.48 -0.96
N PHE A 109 9.91 -15.31 -0.41
CA PHE A 109 9.70 -14.09 -1.19
C PHE A 109 10.94 -13.74 -2.05
N ARG A 110 12.14 -13.80 -1.47
CA ARG A 110 13.39 -13.54 -2.23
C ARG A 110 13.60 -14.54 -3.37
N ILE A 111 13.38 -15.83 -3.11
CA ILE A 111 13.47 -16.89 -4.13
C ILE A 111 12.49 -16.62 -5.28
N PHE A 112 11.24 -16.27 -4.98
CA PHE A 112 10.27 -15.94 -6.02
C PHE A 112 10.62 -14.66 -6.77
N SER A 113 11.15 -13.63 -6.09
CA SER A 113 11.65 -12.42 -6.76
C SER A 113 12.73 -12.76 -7.78
N GLN A 114 13.72 -13.56 -7.39
CA GLN A 114 14.78 -14.00 -8.27
C GLN A 114 14.23 -14.82 -9.45
N ALA A 115 13.35 -15.78 -9.19
CA ALA A 115 12.77 -16.62 -10.23
C ALA A 115 11.95 -15.81 -11.27
N VAL A 116 11.24 -14.77 -10.83
CA VAL A 116 10.54 -13.85 -11.75
C VAL A 116 11.54 -12.99 -12.52
N ALA A 117 12.59 -12.48 -11.87
CA ALA A 117 13.63 -11.72 -12.56
C ALA A 117 14.30 -12.55 -13.68
N GLU A 118 14.68 -13.81 -13.40
CA GLU A 118 15.25 -14.73 -14.38
C GLU A 118 14.33 -14.95 -15.58
N ARG A 119 13.02 -15.09 -15.35
CA ARG A 119 12.01 -15.26 -16.41
C ARG A 119 11.74 -13.99 -17.21
N ARG A 120 12.02 -12.80 -16.66
CA ARG A 120 11.64 -11.49 -17.23
C ARG A 120 12.83 -10.63 -17.63
N GLY A 121 13.98 -11.24 -17.93
CA GLY A 121 15.15 -10.54 -18.46
C GLY A 121 15.94 -9.77 -17.40
N GLY A 122 15.96 -10.27 -16.16
CA GLY A 122 16.75 -9.74 -15.05
C GLY A 122 16.02 -8.76 -14.13
N ASN A 123 14.73 -8.52 -14.32
CA ASN A 123 13.95 -7.58 -13.50
C ASN A 123 12.63 -8.20 -13.05
N SER A 124 12.44 -8.36 -11.74
CA SER A 124 11.20 -8.87 -11.15
C SER A 124 10.10 -7.82 -11.02
N ASN A 125 10.36 -6.56 -11.43
CA ASN A 125 9.48 -5.41 -11.24
C ASN A 125 9.00 -5.31 -9.80
N LEU A 126 9.96 -5.40 -8.87
CA LEU A 126 9.75 -5.29 -7.44
C LEU A 126 9.35 -3.86 -7.07
N ARG A 127 8.20 -3.70 -6.42
CA ARG A 127 7.68 -2.38 -6.00
C ARG A 127 7.17 -2.41 -4.57
N PHE A 128 7.10 -1.23 -3.98
CA PHE A 128 6.28 -1.01 -2.79
C PHE A 128 4.83 -0.67 -3.18
N ALA A 129 3.88 -1.24 -2.46
CA ALA A 129 2.45 -0.96 -2.62
C ALA A 129 1.72 -1.01 -1.28
N TRP A 130 0.66 -0.23 -1.16
CA TRP A 130 -0.20 -0.14 0.01
C TRP A 130 -1.30 -1.18 -0.04
N TYR A 131 -1.61 -1.76 1.11
CA TYR A 131 -2.77 -2.62 1.28
C TYR A 131 -3.57 -2.14 2.48
N GLY A 132 -4.83 -1.81 2.22
CA GLY A 132 -5.78 -1.35 3.22
C GLY A 132 -6.75 -2.46 3.62
N ALA A 133 -6.94 -2.63 4.92
CA ALA A 133 -7.79 -3.68 5.49
C ALA A 133 -8.22 -3.31 6.92
N SER A 134 -8.99 -4.19 7.56
CA SER A 134 -9.26 -4.07 9.00
C SER A 134 -8.01 -4.41 9.82
N ARG A 135 -7.92 -3.90 11.06
CA ARG A 135 -6.86 -4.28 11.99
C ARG A 135 -6.76 -5.80 12.19
N ALA A 136 -7.91 -6.47 12.32
CA ALA A 136 -7.99 -7.92 12.48
C ALA A 136 -7.38 -8.67 11.28
N GLU A 137 -7.71 -8.24 10.06
CA GLU A 137 -7.16 -8.80 8.82
C GLU A 137 -5.66 -8.52 8.69
N ILE A 138 -5.19 -7.32 9.04
CA ILE A 138 -3.75 -7.01 9.08
C ILE A 138 -3.02 -7.94 10.05
N CYS A 139 -3.56 -8.14 11.26
CA CYS A 139 -3.00 -9.08 12.24
C CYS A 139 -2.98 -10.51 11.70
N GLN A 140 -4.02 -10.95 10.99
CA GLN A 140 -4.04 -12.25 10.33
C GLN A 140 -2.94 -12.36 9.25
N VAL A 141 -2.79 -11.33 8.41
CA VAL A 141 -1.80 -11.29 7.32
C VAL A 141 -0.37 -11.38 7.86
N ILE A 142 -0.03 -10.61 8.90
CA ILE A 142 1.32 -10.64 9.47
C ILE A 142 1.60 -11.97 10.19
N SER A 143 0.59 -12.61 10.78
CA SER A 143 0.74 -13.88 11.52
C SER A 143 0.82 -15.09 10.59
N HIS A 144 -0.05 -15.15 9.58
CA HIS A 144 -0.35 -16.37 8.82
C HIS A 144 -0.22 -16.20 7.31
N GLY A 145 0.07 -14.98 6.84
CA GLY A 145 0.05 -14.63 5.43
C GLY A 145 -1.34 -14.22 4.95
N PHE A 146 -1.40 -13.79 3.70
CA PHE A 146 -2.65 -13.47 3.03
C PHE A 146 -3.51 -14.73 2.89
N SER A 147 -4.80 -14.57 3.15
CA SER A 147 -5.81 -15.57 2.92
C SER A 147 -6.86 -15.00 1.98
N HIS A 148 -7.52 -15.87 1.23
CA HIS A 148 -8.70 -15.47 0.47
C HIS A 148 -9.83 -15.10 1.45
N SER A 149 -10.09 -13.81 1.65
CA SER A 149 -11.36 -13.34 2.21
C SER A 149 -12.41 -13.40 1.10
N GLY A 150 -13.59 -13.96 1.39
CA GLY A 150 -14.59 -14.33 0.39
C GLY A 150 -15.00 -13.19 -0.55
N GLU A 151 -15.35 -13.57 -1.79
CA GLU A 151 -15.67 -12.66 -2.91
C GLU A 151 -16.49 -11.42 -2.51
N THR A 152 -15.93 -10.23 -2.77
CA THR A 152 -16.74 -9.10 -3.22
C THR A 152 -16.18 -8.65 -4.56
N ALA A 153 -16.52 -9.38 -5.63
CA ALA A 153 -16.38 -8.88 -6.99
C ALA A 153 -17.31 -7.66 -7.14
N ASN A 154 -16.80 -6.50 -6.76
CA ASN A 154 -17.48 -5.23 -6.93
C ASN A 154 -17.36 -4.82 -8.39
N ALA A 155 -18.25 -3.97 -8.90
CA ALA A 155 -18.18 -3.48 -10.29
C ALA A 155 -16.84 -2.78 -10.63
N GLN A 156 -16.06 -2.41 -9.61
CA GLN A 156 -14.73 -1.78 -9.71
C GLN A 156 -13.57 -2.76 -9.45
N SER A 157 -13.83 -4.05 -9.28
CA SER A 157 -12.78 -5.06 -9.10
C SER A 157 -12.06 -5.32 -10.43
N HIS A 158 -10.75 -5.55 -10.36
CA HIS A 158 -9.90 -5.83 -11.51
C HIS A 158 -9.30 -7.23 -11.36
N GLY A 159 -10.16 -8.24 -11.42
CA GLY A 159 -9.81 -9.65 -11.17
C GLY A 159 -10.09 -10.10 -9.73
N ILE A 160 -9.83 -11.38 -9.48
CA ILE A 160 -9.98 -12.05 -8.18
C ILE A 160 -8.57 -12.29 -7.62
N GLY A 161 -8.21 -11.49 -6.61
CA GLY A 161 -6.89 -11.51 -6.00
C GLY A 161 -6.76 -10.45 -4.90
N ILE A 162 -5.56 -10.34 -4.34
CA ILE A 162 -5.20 -9.25 -3.43
C ILE A 162 -5.01 -7.99 -4.27
N SER A 163 -5.71 -6.93 -3.87
CA SER A 163 -5.61 -5.64 -4.53
C SER A 163 -4.75 -4.68 -3.71
N LEU A 164 -3.76 -4.07 -4.34
CA LEU A 164 -2.83 -3.13 -3.70
C LEU A 164 -2.79 -1.80 -4.45
N SER A 165 -2.70 -0.71 -3.71
CA SER A 165 -2.55 0.63 -4.28
C SER A 165 -1.07 0.95 -4.49
N PRO A 166 -0.66 1.50 -5.64
CA PRO A 166 0.72 1.95 -5.84
C PRO A 166 1.14 2.99 -4.80
N ALA A 167 2.45 3.13 -4.57
CA ALA A 167 2.99 4.05 -3.55
C ALA A 167 2.43 5.48 -3.60
N LYS A 168 2.14 5.99 -4.82
CA LYS A 168 1.59 7.33 -5.08
C LYS A 168 0.10 7.49 -4.72
N PHE A 169 -0.61 6.42 -4.41
CA PHE A 169 -2.06 6.42 -4.20
C PHE A 169 -2.42 5.79 -2.85
N SER A 170 -1.67 6.11 -1.80
CA SER A 170 -1.93 5.62 -0.44
C SER A 170 -3.34 5.96 0.06
N ILE A 171 -3.93 7.06 -0.41
CA ILE A 171 -5.31 7.45 -0.11
C ILE A 171 -6.31 6.34 -0.41
N ASP A 172 -6.12 5.59 -1.50
CA ASP A 172 -7.07 4.54 -1.90
C ASP A 172 -7.07 3.37 -0.90
N SER A 173 -5.90 3.06 -0.31
CA SER A 173 -5.79 2.05 0.75
C SER A 173 -6.29 2.56 2.11
N VAL A 174 -6.11 3.84 2.41
CA VAL A 174 -6.67 4.46 3.62
C VAL A 174 -8.21 4.46 3.55
N GLU A 175 -8.77 4.84 2.41
CA GLU A 175 -10.23 4.87 2.19
C GLU A 175 -10.87 3.49 2.22
N SER A 176 -10.15 2.43 1.83
CA SER A 176 -10.64 1.05 1.88
C SER A 176 -10.46 0.38 3.25
N SER A 177 -9.79 1.04 4.20
CA SER A 177 -9.50 0.48 5.52
C SER A 177 -10.55 0.88 6.55
N ALA A 178 -10.80 -0.02 7.52
CA ALA A 178 -11.69 0.26 8.64
C ALA A 178 -10.88 0.78 9.84
N ALA A 179 -11.38 1.81 10.51
CA ALA A 179 -10.82 2.27 11.78
C ALA A 179 -11.11 1.24 12.89
N ASP A 180 -10.16 1.07 13.83
CA ASP A 180 -10.30 0.21 15.00
C ASP A 180 -11.14 0.87 16.12
N GLU A 181 -11.31 0.19 17.26
CA GLU A 181 -12.04 0.74 18.41
C GLU A 181 -11.46 2.05 18.98
N ASN A 182 -10.19 2.36 18.69
CA ASN A 182 -9.50 3.58 19.11
C ASN A 182 -9.59 4.69 18.06
N GLY A 183 -10.28 4.44 16.94
CA GLY A 183 -10.38 5.37 15.82
C GLY A 183 -9.09 5.45 14.98
N LEU A 184 -8.22 4.44 15.06
CA LEU A 184 -7.02 4.33 14.24
C LEU A 184 -7.27 3.51 12.99
N THR A 185 -6.81 4.03 11.85
CA THR A 185 -6.77 3.28 10.60
C THR A 185 -5.37 2.68 10.45
N HIS A 186 -5.31 1.41 10.09
CA HIS A 186 -4.05 0.70 9.87
C HIS A 186 -3.96 0.27 8.41
N ILE A 187 -2.78 0.44 7.82
CA ILE A 187 -2.48 -0.01 6.45
C ILE A 187 -1.12 -0.72 6.43
N LEU A 188 -0.95 -1.63 5.47
CA LEU A 188 0.34 -2.28 5.19
C LEU A 188 1.06 -1.56 4.07
N LEU A 189 2.38 -1.41 4.22
CA LEU A 189 3.30 -1.17 3.11
C LEU A 189 4.00 -2.49 2.79
N CYS A 190 3.70 -3.04 1.62
CA CYS A 190 4.19 -4.33 1.17
C CYS A 190 5.26 -4.18 0.09
N ARG A 191 6.21 -5.11 0.06
CA ARG A 191 7.03 -5.40 -1.12
C ARG A 191 6.25 -6.34 -2.03
N VAL A 192 6.19 -6.03 -3.32
CA VAL A 192 5.36 -6.73 -4.29
C VAL A 192 6.15 -7.05 -5.55
N ILE A 193 6.20 -8.32 -5.90
CA ILE A 193 6.78 -8.81 -7.16
C ILE A 193 5.68 -8.71 -8.21
N LEU A 194 5.80 -7.75 -9.14
CA LEU A 194 4.80 -7.54 -10.18
C LEU A 194 5.14 -8.23 -11.50
N GLY A 195 6.41 -8.51 -11.77
CA GLY A 195 6.87 -9.06 -13.04
C GLY A 195 6.31 -8.31 -14.26
N LYS A 196 5.92 -9.05 -15.29
CA LYS A 196 5.19 -8.53 -16.45
C LYS A 196 3.70 -8.45 -16.11
N MET A 197 3.17 -7.22 -16.10
CA MET A 197 1.78 -6.94 -15.75
C MET A 197 0.87 -7.03 -16.98
N GLU A 198 -0.33 -7.58 -16.83
CA GLU A 198 -1.42 -7.47 -17.80
C GLU A 198 -2.50 -6.47 -17.36
N MET A 199 -3.13 -5.82 -18.33
CA MET A 199 -4.26 -4.95 -18.05
C MET A 199 -5.51 -5.78 -17.77
N ILE A 200 -6.14 -5.55 -16.62
CA ILE A 200 -7.38 -6.24 -16.24
C ILE A 200 -8.55 -5.26 -16.35
N PRO A 201 -9.59 -5.55 -17.14
CA PRO A 201 -10.77 -4.70 -17.21
C PRO A 201 -11.53 -4.62 -15.88
N ALA A 202 -12.16 -3.46 -15.61
CA ALA A 202 -13.06 -3.32 -14.47
C ALA A 202 -14.24 -4.30 -14.56
N GLY A 203 -14.59 -4.92 -13.43
CA GLY A 203 -15.60 -5.96 -13.33
C GLY A 203 -15.13 -7.35 -13.78
N SER A 204 -13.85 -7.51 -14.17
CA SER A 204 -13.30 -8.81 -14.55
C SER A 204 -13.28 -9.77 -13.35
N ARG A 205 -13.68 -11.03 -13.59
CA ARG A 205 -13.59 -12.15 -12.63
C ARG A 205 -12.35 -13.02 -12.85
N GLN A 206 -11.36 -12.51 -13.57
CA GLN A 206 -10.13 -13.23 -13.86
C GLN A 206 -9.38 -13.57 -12.56
N PHE A 207 -9.18 -14.85 -12.30
CA PHE A 207 -8.58 -15.38 -11.06
C PHE A 207 -7.25 -16.11 -11.30
N GLN A 208 -6.70 -16.04 -12.52
CA GLN A 208 -5.32 -16.43 -12.87
C GLN A 208 -4.80 -15.56 -14.03
N PRO A 209 -3.48 -15.54 -14.31
CA PRO A 209 -2.95 -14.84 -15.48
C PRO A 209 -3.59 -15.32 -16.78
N SER A 210 -3.76 -14.44 -17.77
CA SER A 210 -4.34 -14.83 -19.07
C SER A 210 -3.41 -15.75 -19.89
N SER A 211 -2.11 -15.69 -19.63
CA SER A 211 -1.10 -16.57 -20.20
C SER A 211 0.13 -16.64 -19.29
N THR A 212 1.07 -17.54 -19.62
CA THR A 212 2.37 -17.64 -18.92
C THR A 212 3.27 -16.42 -19.11
N GLU A 213 2.88 -15.48 -19.97
CA GLU A 213 3.61 -14.24 -20.18
C GLU A 213 3.42 -13.21 -19.06
N PHE A 214 2.40 -13.37 -18.23
CA PHE A 214 2.05 -12.40 -17.18
C PHE A 214 2.22 -12.98 -15.79
N ASP A 215 2.65 -12.13 -14.87
CA ASP A 215 2.87 -12.49 -13.46
C ASP A 215 1.87 -11.77 -12.55
N SER A 216 1.53 -10.52 -12.90
CA SER A 216 0.55 -9.73 -12.18
C SER A 216 -0.29 -8.83 -13.11
N GLY A 217 -1.02 -7.88 -12.53
CA GLY A 217 -2.24 -7.30 -13.06
C GLY A 217 -2.35 -5.88 -12.66
N VAL A 218 -2.86 -5.09 -13.58
CA VAL A 218 -2.96 -3.66 -13.40
C VAL A 218 -4.24 -3.16 -14.05
N ASP A 219 -4.86 -2.16 -13.45
CA ASP A 219 -6.00 -1.48 -14.03
C ASP A 219 -5.62 -0.63 -15.26
N ASN A 220 -4.45 0.01 -15.22
CA ASN A 220 -3.90 0.80 -16.31
C ASN A 220 -2.37 0.68 -16.37
N ILE A 221 -1.81 0.34 -17.53
CA ILE A 221 -0.37 0.13 -17.71
C ILE A 221 0.43 1.44 -17.60
N VAL A 222 -0.14 2.57 -18.04
CA VAL A 222 0.52 3.88 -18.12
C VAL A 222 0.47 4.60 -16.78
N GLU A 223 -0.71 4.64 -16.16
CA GLU A 223 -0.93 5.24 -14.85
C GLU A 223 -1.64 4.23 -13.94
N PRO A 224 -0.89 3.27 -13.38
CA PRO A 224 -1.45 2.29 -12.46
C PRO A 224 -2.08 2.98 -11.27
N ARG A 225 -3.30 2.59 -10.92
CA ARG A 225 -3.93 2.96 -9.64
C ARG A 225 -4.24 1.74 -8.79
N ARG A 226 -4.25 0.56 -9.39
CA ARG A 226 -4.49 -0.71 -8.70
C ARG A 226 -3.64 -1.82 -9.29
N PHE A 227 -2.86 -2.46 -8.43
CA PHE A 227 -2.26 -3.75 -8.72
C PHE A 227 -3.17 -4.86 -8.23
N THR A 228 -3.24 -5.94 -8.98
CA THR A 228 -3.84 -7.20 -8.56
C THR A 228 -2.71 -8.21 -8.44
N VAL A 229 -2.70 -9.00 -7.36
CA VAL A 229 -1.89 -10.19 -7.22
C VAL A 229 -2.83 -11.34 -6.97
N TRP A 230 -2.75 -12.37 -7.80
CA TRP A 230 -3.69 -13.47 -7.81
C TRP A 230 -3.56 -14.31 -6.55
N ASN A 231 -4.65 -14.94 -6.13
CA ASN A 231 -4.66 -15.78 -4.92
C ASN A 231 -3.58 -16.87 -4.95
N ALA A 232 -3.29 -17.44 -6.11
CA ALA A 232 -2.23 -18.44 -6.27
C ALA A 232 -0.82 -17.92 -5.90
N PHE A 233 -0.61 -16.60 -5.99
CA PHE A 233 0.70 -15.97 -5.79
C PHE A 233 0.76 -15.06 -4.56
N MET A 234 -0.35 -14.77 -3.89
CA MET A 234 -0.43 -13.78 -2.80
C MET A 234 0.64 -13.92 -1.70
N ASN A 235 0.98 -15.15 -1.29
CA ASN A 235 1.96 -15.40 -0.22
C ASN A 235 3.41 -15.56 -0.72
N SER A 236 3.60 -15.61 -2.04
CA SER A 236 4.93 -15.70 -2.66
C SER A 236 5.38 -14.36 -3.24
N HIS A 237 4.41 -13.54 -3.68
CA HIS A 237 4.64 -12.29 -4.41
C HIS A 237 4.38 -11.05 -3.58
N ILE A 238 3.88 -11.17 -2.35
CA ILE A 238 3.65 -10.05 -1.44
C ILE A 238 4.34 -10.34 -0.10
N PHE A 239 5.15 -9.39 0.34
CA PHE A 239 5.77 -9.41 1.65
C PHE A 239 5.34 -8.19 2.47
N PRO A 240 4.57 -8.37 3.57
CA PRO A 240 4.21 -7.28 4.49
C PRO A 240 5.46 -6.73 5.19
N ASN A 241 5.88 -5.51 4.84
CA ASN A 241 7.13 -4.94 5.33
C ASN A 241 6.91 -3.98 6.51
N TYR A 242 5.89 -3.14 6.43
CA TYR A 242 5.53 -2.20 7.50
C TYR A 242 4.03 -2.17 7.77
N ILE A 243 3.65 -1.88 9.01
CA ILE A 243 2.31 -1.44 9.40
C ILE A 243 2.39 0.05 9.73
N ILE A 244 1.51 0.84 9.12
CA ILE A 244 1.39 2.27 9.40
C ILE A 244 0.03 2.48 10.06
N SER A 245 0.07 3.00 11.29
CA SER A 245 -1.13 3.35 12.05
C SER A 245 -1.32 4.86 11.98
N ILE A 246 -2.46 5.29 11.47
CA ILE A 246 -2.80 6.70 11.30
C ILE A 246 -4.10 7.04 12.01
N GLN A 247 -4.20 8.29 12.39
CA GLN A 247 -5.44 8.93 12.74
C GLN A 247 -5.79 9.88 11.59
N ALA A 248 -6.87 9.56 10.87
CA ALA A 248 -7.37 10.36 9.77
C ALA A 248 -8.86 10.69 10.03
N PRO A 249 -9.38 11.83 9.49
CA PRO A 249 -10.81 12.12 9.54
C PRO A 249 -11.59 10.98 8.88
N SER A 250 -12.81 10.73 9.35
CA SER A 250 -13.61 9.65 8.79
C SER A 250 -13.80 9.84 7.27
N VAL A 251 -13.97 8.74 6.53
CA VAL A 251 -14.27 8.77 5.08
C VAL A 251 -15.52 9.62 4.77
N ALA A 252 -16.46 9.73 5.72
CA ALA A 252 -17.61 10.62 5.62
C ALA A 252 -17.20 12.10 5.64
N ASP A 253 -16.25 12.47 6.50
CA ASP A 253 -15.71 13.83 6.61
C ASP A 253 -14.86 14.21 5.39
N MET A 254 -14.12 13.25 4.82
CA MET A 254 -13.33 13.44 3.60
C MET A 254 -14.21 13.69 2.36
N LYS A 255 -15.37 13.01 2.28
CA LYS A 255 -16.38 13.25 1.23
C LYS A 255 -17.08 14.60 1.39
N THR A 256 -17.33 15.10 2.60
CA THR A 256 -17.91 16.44 2.82
C THR A 256 -16.96 17.59 2.52
N ASN A 257 -15.64 17.36 2.53
CA ASN A 257 -14.63 18.33 2.11
C ASN A 257 -14.33 18.26 0.58
N GLN A 258 -15.03 17.43 -0.19
CA GLN A 258 -15.27 17.74 -1.60
C GLN A 258 -16.07 19.04 -1.57
N VAL A 259 -15.38 20.14 -1.86
CA VAL A 259 -15.91 21.48 -2.05
C VAL A 259 -17.36 21.37 -2.48
N ARG A 260 -18.32 21.75 -1.60
CA ARG A 260 -19.65 22.14 -2.07
C ARG A 260 -19.37 22.98 -3.30
N PRO A 261 -19.77 22.60 -4.54
CA PRO A 261 -19.44 23.40 -5.70
C PRO A 261 -19.88 24.81 -5.33
N LEU A 262 -18.91 25.73 -5.24
CA LEU A 262 -19.17 27.10 -4.85
C LEU A 262 -20.29 27.53 -5.79
N ARG A 263 -21.48 27.68 -5.22
CA ARG A 263 -22.67 28.03 -5.99
C ARG A 263 -22.25 29.31 -6.72
N PRO A 264 -22.20 29.30 -8.07
CA PRO A 264 -21.79 30.48 -8.81
C PRO A 264 -22.59 31.67 -8.28
N THR A 265 -21.89 32.68 -7.76
CA THR A 265 -22.49 33.92 -7.26
C THR A 265 -22.97 34.81 -8.41
N SER A 266 -22.76 34.41 -9.66
CA SER A 266 -23.39 35.00 -10.82
C SER A 266 -24.90 34.77 -10.79
N PRO A 267 -25.72 35.77 -11.17
CA PRO A 267 -27.15 35.58 -11.39
C PRO A 267 -27.36 34.38 -12.32
N TRP A 268 -28.11 33.39 -11.86
CA TRP A 268 -28.42 32.22 -12.67
C TRP A 268 -29.35 32.65 -13.80
N MET A 269 -28.86 32.54 -15.03
CA MET A 269 -29.66 32.70 -16.24
C MET A 269 -30.05 31.32 -16.74
N SER A 270 -31.33 31.11 -17.03
CA SER A 270 -31.74 29.86 -17.67
C SER A 270 -31.20 29.82 -19.10
N PHE A 271 -30.84 28.62 -19.58
CA PHE A 271 -30.31 28.42 -20.93
C PHE A 271 -31.17 29.06 -22.05
N PRO A 272 -32.52 29.05 -21.98
CA PRO A 272 -33.36 29.76 -22.95
C PRO A 272 -33.17 31.29 -22.94
N VAL A 273 -32.93 31.88 -21.78
CA VAL A 273 -32.71 33.34 -21.64
C VAL A 273 -31.33 33.70 -22.20
N LEU A 274 -30.32 32.86 -21.95
CA LEU A 274 -28.99 33.03 -22.54
C LEU A 274 -29.04 32.97 -24.08
N LEU A 275 -29.73 31.97 -24.62
CA LEU A 275 -29.96 31.83 -26.06
C LEU A 275 -30.70 33.04 -26.65
N SER A 276 -31.71 33.55 -25.97
CA SER A 276 -32.46 34.73 -26.41
C SER A 276 -31.63 36.03 -26.39
N ILE A 277 -30.66 36.14 -25.49
CA ILE A 277 -29.74 37.28 -25.47
C ILE A 277 -28.71 37.15 -26.58
N LEU A 278 -28.10 35.97 -26.73
CA LEU A 278 -27.11 35.72 -27.78
C LEU A 278 -27.73 35.84 -29.18
N SER A 279 -28.98 35.42 -29.37
CA SER A 279 -29.67 35.56 -30.66
C SER A 279 -29.84 37.01 -31.11
N LYS A 280 -29.83 37.99 -30.19
CA LYS A 280 -29.89 39.43 -30.52
C LYS A 280 -28.57 39.99 -31.02
N PHE A 281 -27.47 39.27 -30.82
CA PHE A 281 -26.14 39.64 -31.35
C PHE A 281 -25.78 38.85 -32.61
N LEU A 282 -26.65 37.91 -32.99
CA LEU A 282 -26.57 37.16 -34.23
C LEU A 282 -27.59 37.76 -35.20
N ASP A 283 -27.37 38.99 -35.63
CA ASP A 283 -28.15 39.52 -36.75
C ASP A 283 -27.58 39.02 -38.08
N SER A 284 -28.55 38.61 -38.89
CA SER A 284 -28.49 38.02 -40.21
C SER A 284 -27.61 38.79 -41.19
N SER A 285 -26.55 38.13 -41.65
CA SER A 285 -25.98 38.34 -42.99
C SER A 285 -26.47 37.24 -43.92
#